data_AF-A0A3D4Y889-F1
#
_entry.id   AF-A0A3D4Y889-F1
#
_cell.length_a   1.000
_cell.length_b   1.000
_cell.length_c   1.000
_cell.angle_alpha   90.00
_cell.angle_beta   90.00
_cell.angle_gamma   90.00
#
_symmetry.space_group_name_H-M   'P 1'
#
loop_
_entity.id
_entity.type
_entity.pdbx_description
1 polymer ?
#
loop_
_entity_poly.entity_id
_entity_poly.type
_entity_poly.pdbx_seq_one_letter_code
_entity_poly.pdbx_strand_id
1 'polypeptide(L)' 'MHKSADRRHLLTKKSPKRKRQLRGNAMVHKTDMKRVIQMIN' A
#
# COMPACT_ATOMS: atom_id res chain seq x y z
N MET A 1 -6.51 0.27 7.12
CA MET A 1 -6.20 0.18 5.67
C MET A 1 -4.88 0.89 5.38
N HIS A 2 -4.07 0.42 4.43
CA HIS A 2 -2.81 1.06 4.05
C HIS A 2 -2.76 1.37 2.54
N LYS A 3 -2.03 2.42 2.17
CA LYS A 3 -1.81 2.78 0.75
C LYS A 3 -0.72 1.88 0.16
N SER A 4 -0.88 1.50 -1.10
CA SER A 4 0.13 0.73 -1.83
C SER A 4 1.46 1.48 -1.96
N ALA A 5 2.58 0.77 -1.86
CA ALA A 5 3.92 1.29 -2.12
C ALA A 5 4.12 1.65 -3.61
N ASP A 6 5.24 2.30 -3.97
CA ASP A 6 5.63 2.62 -5.36
C ASP A 6 4.70 3.54 -6.16
N ARG A 7 3.72 4.16 -5.49
CA ARG A 7 2.78 5.10 -6.11
C ARG A 7 3.27 6.55 -6.19
N ARG A 8 4.43 6.87 -5.61
CA ARG A 8 4.92 8.26 -5.46
C ARG A 8 5.96 8.67 -6.51
N HIS A 9 6.79 7.74 -6.99
CA HIS A 9 7.91 8.05 -7.88
C HIS A 9 8.02 7.04 -9.03
N LEU A 10 8.53 7.47 -10.19
CA LEU A 10 8.67 6.68 -11.42
C LEU A 10 7.36 6.07 -11.94
N LEU A 11 6.24 6.78 -11.83
CA LEU A 11 4.95 6.31 -12.38
C LEU A 11 4.94 6.31 -13.91
N THR A 12 5.67 7.23 -14.54
CA THR A 12 5.74 7.37 -16.00
C THR A 12 6.27 6.11 -16.69
N LYS A 13 7.25 5.43 -16.07
CA LYS A 13 7.82 4.17 -16.56
C LYS A 13 6.97 2.92 -16.26
N LYS A 14 5.89 3.04 -15.48
CA LYS A 14 5.02 1.92 -15.12
C LYS A 14 3.84 1.81 -16.09
N SER A 15 3.42 0.58 -16.39
CA SER A 15 2.25 0.34 -17.24
C SER A 15 0.98 0.97 -16.66
N PRO A 16 -0.01 1.36 -17.49
CA PRO A 16 -1.29 1.89 -17.01
C PRO A 16 -2.02 0.97 -16.03
N LYS A 17 -1.96 -0.36 -16.26
CA LYS A 17 -2.54 -1.37 -15.35
C LYS A 17 -1.87 -1.32 -13.97
N ARG A 18 -0.54 -1.26 -13.92
CA ARG A 18 0.19 -1.15 -12.64
C ARG A 18 -0.16 0.15 -11.92
N LYS A 19 -0.17 1.28 -12.62
CA LYS A 19 -0.60 2.57 -12.05
C LYS A 19 -2.00 2.50 -11.43
N ARG A 20 -2.96 1.82 -12.08
CA ARG A 20 -4.32 1.64 -11.54
C ARG A 20 -4.35 0.81 -10.26
N GLN A 21 -3.64 -0.32 -10.23
CA GLN A 21 -3.57 -1.18 -9.04
C GLN A 21 -2.98 -0.45 -7.83
N LEU A 22 -1.94 0.37 -8.05
CA LEU A 22 -1.27 1.12 -6.98
C LEU A 22 -2.13 2.24 -6.36
N ARG A 23 -3.25 2.63 -7.00
CA ARG A 23 -4.15 3.67 -6.47
C ARG A 23 -5.03 3.16 -5.34
N GLY A 24 -5.37 1.87 -5.35
CA GLY A 24 -6.21 1.22 -4.34
C GLY A 24 -5.54 1.16 -2.97
N ASN A 25 -6.39 1.17 -1.93
CA ASN A 25 -6.00 0.85 -0.57
C ASN A 25 -6.03 -0.67 -0.39
N ALA A 26 -5.09 -1.20 0.39
CA ALA A 26 -5.02 -2.60 0.75
C ALA A 26 -5.27 -2.78 2.24
N MET A 27 -5.73 -3.97 2.61
CA MET A 27 -5.84 -4.37 4.01
C MET A 27 -4.47 -4.77 4.53
N VAL A 28 -4.19 -4.42 5.80
CA VAL A 28 -2.98 -4.86 6.48
C VAL A 28 -3.07 -6.38 6.66
N HIS A 29 -1.96 -7.08 6.43
CA HIS A 29 -1.92 -8.52 6.59
C HIS A 29 -2.16 -8.91 8.06
N LYS A 30 -2.85 -10.04 8.30
CA LYS A 30 -3.26 -10.47 9.65
C LYS A 30 -2.08 -10.52 10.63
N THR A 31 -0.92 -10.96 10.17
CA THR A 31 0.32 -11.05 10.96
C THR A 31 0.79 -9.69 11.49
N ASP A 32 0.57 -8.62 10.73
CA ASP A 32 1.08 -7.28 11.06
C ASP A 32 0.08 -6.43 11.84
N MET A 33 -1.19 -6.86 11.90
CA MET A 33 -2.23 -6.16 12.65
C MET A 33 -1.85 -5.95 14.12
N LYS A 34 -1.29 -6.96 14.78
CA LYS A 34 -0.85 -6.85 16.19
C LYS A 34 0.23 -5.79 16.39
N ARG A 35 1.20 -5.72 15.47
CA ARG A 35 2.29 -4.73 15.52
C ARG A 35 1.75 -3.32 15.34
N VAL A 36 0.83 -3.13 14.40
CA VAL A 36 0.18 -1.82 14.17
C VAL A 36 -0.62 -1.38 15.39
N ILE A 37 -1.36 -2.28 16.02
CA ILE A 37 -2.12 -1.97 17.25
C ILE A 37 -1.17 -1.57 18.38
N GLN A 38 -0.07 -2.30 18.57
CA GLN A 38 0.94 -1.98 19.59
C GLN A 38 1.60 -0.62 19.38
N MET A 39 1.79 -0.17 18.13
CA MET A 39 2.42 1.13 17.85
C MET A 39 1.48 2.34 18.07
N ILE A 40 0.15 2.10 18.11
CA ILE A 40 -0.86 3.16 18.28
C ILE A 40 -1.24 3.32 19.76
N ASN A 41 -0.99 2.30 20.58
CA ASN A 41 -1.30 2.26 22.01
C ASN A 41 -0.16 2.84 22.86
#